data_AF-A0A2U9P0V7-F1
#
_entry.id   AF-A0A2U9P0V7-F1
#
_cell.length_a   1.000
_cell.length_b   1.000
_cell.length_c   1.000
_cell.angle_alpha   90.00
_cell.angle_beta   90.00
_cell.angle_gamma   90.00
#
_symmetry.space_group_name_H-M   'P 1'
#
loop_
_entity.id
_entity.type
_entity.pdbx_description
1 polymer ?
#
loop_
_entity_poly.entity_id
_entity_poly.type
_entity_poly.pdbx_seq_one_letter_code
_entity_poly.pdbx_strand_id
1 'polypeptide(L)'
;MSTADLPVYGPTEPFGDEDNTPAVIVRVAYLLSRAQLETAFGISFAEVDPDRDPESLTPAEVRSEVEGFLAAQGTLAIAEQQERDRLRGLTREQQAVMRRLAAAVERAYPPGRPAVEPPAVQAPVYGPGTVTLQTLDCGQITIPEPSWCLGHGGELVGYRADVTHSGRPVAAEAGSVEFLVARMSWAPLAERQPEPLPVVDVEGFPSMDSAQLRELAAEAALHAGRLYRLSNELDRARRAEA
;
A
#
# COMPACT_ATOMS: atom_id res chain seq x y z
N MET A 1 14.39 22.36 30.99
CA MET A 1 14.46 22.15 29.53
C MET A 1 13.23 22.82 28.94
N SER A 2 13.38 23.69 27.95
CA SER A 2 12.24 24.33 27.29
C SER A 2 11.54 23.32 26.39
N THR A 3 10.25 23.51 26.10
CA THR A 3 9.55 22.72 25.07
C THR A 3 10.21 22.87 23.70
N ALA A 4 10.88 23.99 23.45
CA ALA A 4 11.66 24.24 22.24
C ALA A 4 12.93 23.37 22.11
N ASP A 5 13.41 22.79 23.22
CA ASP A 5 14.62 21.96 23.24
C ASP A 5 14.30 20.46 23.09
N LEU A 6 13.00 20.11 23.01
CA LEU A 6 12.57 18.71 22.87
C LEU A 6 12.77 18.25 21.41
N PRO A 7 13.27 17.02 21.19
CA PRO A 7 13.33 16.46 19.86
C PRO A 7 11.93 16.23 19.30
N VAL A 8 11.69 16.64 18.05
CA VAL A 8 10.44 16.45 17.33
C VAL A 8 10.60 15.26 16.38
N TYR A 9 9.65 14.33 16.42
CA TYR A 9 9.59 13.15 15.57
C TYR A 9 8.27 13.13 14.80
N GLY A 10 8.29 12.53 13.61
CA GLY A 10 7.08 12.18 12.86
C GLY A 10 6.40 13.30 12.05
N PRO A 11 5.28 12.96 11.38
CA PRO A 11 4.86 11.58 11.12
C PRO A 11 5.76 10.92 10.07
N THR A 12 6.06 9.64 10.29
CA THR A 12 6.85 8.77 9.41
C THR A 12 6.12 8.57 8.08
N GLU A 13 4.79 8.47 8.12
CA GLU A 13 3.89 8.45 6.96
C GLU A 13 2.49 9.02 7.31
N PRO A 14 1.67 9.43 6.34
CA PRO A 14 0.28 9.80 6.63
C PRO A 14 -0.57 8.56 6.92
N PHE A 15 -1.26 8.55 8.05
CA PHE A 15 -2.26 7.55 8.39
C PHE A 15 -3.65 8.02 7.97
N GLY A 16 -4.43 7.15 7.34
CA GLY A 16 -5.78 7.43 6.87
C GLY A 16 -6.68 6.21 7.00
N ASP A 17 -7.98 6.45 6.96
CA ASP A 17 -9.00 5.41 6.91
C ASP A 17 -9.25 5.04 5.44
N GLU A 18 -9.08 3.77 5.08
CA GLU A 18 -9.23 3.26 3.72
C GLU A 18 -10.65 3.47 3.18
N ASP A 19 -11.66 3.54 4.06
CA ASP A 19 -13.06 3.74 3.70
C ASP A 19 -13.40 5.20 3.37
N ASN A 20 -12.48 6.14 3.61
CA ASN A 20 -12.72 7.57 3.50
C ASN A 20 -11.72 8.26 2.58
N THR A 21 -12.23 9.03 1.60
CA THR A 21 -11.38 9.91 0.79
C THR A 21 -10.97 11.13 1.63
N PRO A 22 -9.68 11.32 1.97
CA PRO A 22 -9.25 12.43 2.80
C PRO A 22 -9.35 13.76 2.03
N ALA A 23 -9.90 14.79 2.67
CA ALA A 23 -9.97 16.13 2.09
C ALA A 23 -8.67 16.94 2.27
N VAL A 24 -7.87 16.61 3.29
CA VAL A 24 -6.63 17.30 3.68
C VAL A 24 -5.78 16.40 4.57
N ILE A 25 -4.46 16.60 4.59
CA ILE A 25 -3.55 16.02 5.58
C ILE A 25 -3.28 17.06 6.67
N VAL A 26 -3.58 16.73 7.92
CA VAL A 26 -3.29 17.57 9.09
C VAL A 26 -2.17 16.91 9.91
N ARG A 27 -1.07 17.64 10.17
CA ARG A 27 0.04 17.16 11.01
C ARG A 27 -0.08 17.74 12.42
N VAL A 28 -0.03 16.87 13.42
CA VAL A 28 -0.17 17.24 14.85
C VAL A 28 1.10 16.84 15.59
N ALA A 29 1.53 17.68 16.53
CA ALA A 29 2.64 17.38 17.43
C ALA A 29 2.10 17.11 18.85
N TYR A 30 2.51 15.98 19.43
CA TYR A 30 2.13 15.59 20.79
C TYR A 30 3.31 15.73 21.74
N LEU A 31 3.07 16.30 22.92
CA LEU A 31 4.03 16.26 24.02
C LEU A 31 3.70 15.06 24.90
N LEU A 32 4.51 14.01 24.80
CA LEU A 32 4.30 12.75 25.51
C LEU A 32 5.44 12.51 26.50
N SER A 33 5.06 12.03 27.68
CA SER A 33 6.00 11.45 28.61
C SER A 33 6.49 10.08 28.12
N ARG A 34 7.61 9.60 28.67
CA ARG A 34 8.15 8.28 28.37
C ARG A 34 7.12 7.17 28.65
N ALA A 35 6.41 7.25 29.78
CA ALA A 35 5.38 6.29 30.14
C ALA A 35 4.22 6.26 29.13
N GLN A 36 3.81 7.42 28.58
CA GLN A 36 2.78 7.47 27.55
C GLN A 36 3.25 6.84 26.23
N LEU A 37 4.52 7.05 25.85
CA LEU A 37 5.10 6.38 24.68
C LEU A 37 5.12 4.86 24.86
N GLU A 38 5.50 4.38 26.04
CA GLU A 38 5.52 2.96 26.38
C GLU A 38 4.12 2.35 26.40
N THR A 39 3.11 3.06 26.94
CA THR A 39 1.72 2.62 26.88
C THR A 39 1.19 2.56 25.45
N ALA A 40 1.40 3.61 24.65
CA ALA A 40 0.94 3.64 23.26
C ALA A 40 1.56 2.49 22.45
N PHE A 41 2.87 2.31 22.57
CA PHE A 41 3.58 1.22 21.92
C PHE A 41 3.10 -0.15 22.39
N GLY A 42 2.96 -0.35 23.71
CA GLY A 42 2.56 -1.65 24.28
C GLY A 42 1.16 -2.08 23.86
N ILE A 43 0.23 -1.14 23.66
CA ILE A 43 -1.11 -1.45 23.12
C ILE A 43 -1.01 -1.81 21.64
N SER A 44 -0.37 -0.98 20.81
CA SER A 44 -0.20 -1.24 19.37
C SER A 44 0.46 -2.60 19.12
N PHE A 45 1.54 -2.88 19.84
CA PHE A 45 2.30 -4.11 19.71
C PHE A 45 1.47 -5.36 20.04
N ALA A 46 0.65 -5.30 21.10
CA ALA A 46 -0.22 -6.41 21.50
C ALA A 46 -1.36 -6.69 20.51
N GLU A 47 -1.73 -5.71 19.69
CA GLU A 47 -2.79 -5.83 18.67
C GLU A 47 -2.28 -6.37 17.33
N VAL A 48 -1.05 -6.01 16.94
CA VAL A 48 -0.49 -6.35 15.61
C VAL A 48 0.14 -7.75 15.58
N ASP A 49 1.06 -8.04 16.49
CA ASP A 49 1.78 -9.33 16.53
C ASP A 49 2.30 -9.61 17.95
N PRO A 50 1.49 -10.25 18.81
CA PRO A 50 1.85 -10.48 20.21
C PRO A 50 3.01 -11.46 20.40
N ASP A 51 3.35 -12.24 19.37
CA ASP A 51 4.41 -13.26 19.44
C ASP A 51 5.76 -12.75 18.93
N ARG A 52 5.81 -11.54 18.35
CA ARG A 52 7.05 -10.90 17.89
C ARG A 52 7.99 -10.67 19.08
N ASP A 53 9.29 -10.86 18.87
CA ASP A 53 10.29 -10.48 19.87
C ASP A 53 10.45 -8.95 19.88
N PRO A 54 10.17 -8.24 21.00
CA PRO A 54 10.31 -6.79 21.08
C PRO A 54 11.73 -6.30 20.79
N GLU A 55 12.75 -7.11 21.09
CA GLU A 55 14.16 -6.76 20.83
C GLU A 55 14.51 -6.80 19.34
N SER A 56 13.65 -7.40 18.50
CA SER A 56 13.83 -7.42 17.05
C SER A 56 13.42 -6.12 16.34
N LEU A 57 12.76 -5.20 17.04
CA LEU A 57 12.21 -3.99 16.45
C LEU A 57 13.26 -2.90 16.24
N THR A 58 13.23 -2.31 15.05
CA THR A 58 14.02 -1.12 14.74
C THR A 58 13.41 0.14 15.37
N PRO A 59 14.20 1.20 15.61
CA PRO A 59 13.66 2.48 16.08
C PRO A 59 12.63 3.11 15.14
N ALA A 60 12.67 2.81 13.83
CA ALA A 60 11.70 3.30 12.87
C ALA A 60 10.35 2.59 13.04
N GLU A 61 10.36 1.27 13.21
CA GLU A 61 9.14 0.48 13.48
C GLU A 61 8.48 0.92 14.78
N VAL A 62 9.24 1.05 15.88
CA VAL A 62 8.68 1.53 17.17
C VAL A 62 8.02 2.90 17.03
N ARG A 63 8.60 3.82 16.24
CA ARG A 63 7.99 5.13 15.99
C ARG A 63 6.74 5.01 15.14
N SER A 64 6.77 4.21 14.08
CA SER A 64 5.63 3.97 13.20
C SER A 64 4.45 3.42 13.98
N GLU A 65 4.68 2.45 14.87
CA GLU A 65 3.65 1.87 15.74
C GLU A 65 3.05 2.92 16.69
N VAL A 66 3.88 3.71 17.37
CA VAL A 66 3.39 4.76 18.28
C VAL A 66 2.59 5.83 17.52
N GLU A 67 3.10 6.28 16.38
CA GLU A 67 2.44 7.30 15.55
C GLU A 67 1.12 6.78 14.96
N GLY A 68 1.12 5.54 14.48
CA GLY A 68 -0.07 4.85 13.97
C GLY A 68 -1.13 4.68 15.04
N PHE A 69 -0.77 4.22 16.24
CA PHE A 69 -1.69 4.11 17.37
C PHE A 69 -2.32 5.45 17.73
N LEU A 70 -1.52 6.52 17.87
CA LEU A 70 -2.02 7.85 18.20
C LEU A 70 -2.97 8.40 17.12
N ALA A 71 -2.65 8.18 15.86
CA ALA A 71 -3.50 8.58 14.73
C ALA A 71 -4.81 7.80 14.71
N ALA A 72 -4.76 6.49 14.91
CA ALA A 72 -5.93 5.61 14.97
C ALA A 72 -6.87 5.99 16.12
N GLN A 73 -6.34 6.16 17.34
CA GLN A 73 -7.14 6.56 18.50
C GLN A 73 -7.77 7.94 18.33
N GLY A 74 -7.04 8.89 17.73
CA GLY A 74 -7.59 10.21 17.39
C GLY A 74 -8.78 10.10 16.41
N THR A 75 -8.64 9.27 15.39
CA THR A 75 -9.68 9.04 14.37
C THR A 75 -10.91 8.35 14.96
N LEU A 76 -10.71 7.27 15.72
CA LEU A 76 -11.78 6.55 16.42
C LEU A 76 -12.55 7.46 17.37
N ALA A 77 -11.85 8.26 18.20
CA ALA A 77 -12.49 9.17 19.14
C ALA A 77 -13.35 10.24 18.44
N ILE A 78 -12.89 10.75 17.28
CA ILE A 78 -13.67 11.68 16.45
C ILE A 78 -14.90 10.98 15.86
N ALA A 79 -14.74 9.77 15.32
CA ALA A 79 -15.83 9.00 14.73
C ALA A 79 -16.93 8.67 15.75
N GLU A 80 -16.56 8.21 16.95
CA GLU A 80 -17.50 7.99 18.04
C GLU A 80 -18.25 9.26 18.42
N GLN A 81 -17.54 10.39 18.50
CA GLN A 81 -18.17 11.68 18.82
C GLN A 81 -19.14 12.12 17.72
N GLN A 82 -18.79 11.95 16.45
CA GLN A 82 -19.66 12.23 15.32
C GLN A 82 -20.95 11.39 15.38
N GLU A 83 -20.83 10.11 15.71
CA GLU A 83 -22.00 9.23 15.84
C GLU A 83 -22.89 9.64 17.01
N ARG A 84 -22.30 9.98 18.16
CA ARG A 84 -23.05 10.53 19.31
C ARG A 84 -23.80 11.81 18.93
N ASP A 85 -23.16 12.72 18.20
CA ASP A 85 -23.77 13.98 17.79
C ASP A 85 -24.86 13.80 16.73
N ARG A 86 -24.70 12.81 15.83
CA ARG A 86 -25.72 12.43 14.85
C ARG A 86 -27.01 11.97 15.52
N LEU A 87 -26.89 11.17 16.58
CA LEU A 87 -28.04 10.62 17.31
C LEU A 87 -28.74 11.65 18.20
N ARG A 88 -28.04 12.70 18.63
CA ARG A 88 -28.55 13.65 19.64
C ARG A 88 -29.71 14.53 19.16
N GLY A 89 -29.90 14.71 17.85
CA GLY A 89 -30.93 15.56 17.26
C GLY A 89 -30.75 17.05 17.62
N LEU A 90 -30.26 17.88 16.69
CA LEU A 90 -29.95 19.28 16.97
C LEU A 90 -31.19 20.18 16.86
N THR A 91 -31.34 21.12 17.80
CA THR A 91 -32.33 22.20 17.71
C THR A 91 -32.02 23.15 16.54
N ARG A 92 -32.99 23.97 16.10
CA ARG A 92 -32.78 24.93 15.02
C ARG A 92 -31.64 25.93 15.31
N GLU A 93 -31.51 26.34 16.56
CA GLU A 93 -30.44 27.25 16.99
C GLU A 93 -29.08 26.56 16.90
N GLN A 94 -28.97 25.33 17.41
CA GLN A 94 -27.74 24.53 17.32
C GLN A 94 -27.36 24.25 15.86
N GLN A 95 -28.32 23.94 15.00
CA GLN A 95 -28.08 23.78 13.56
C GLN A 95 -27.51 25.07 12.93
N ALA A 96 -27.96 26.24 13.36
CA ALA A 96 -27.41 27.51 12.87
C ALA A 96 -25.95 27.71 13.31
N VAL A 97 -25.60 27.30 14.53
CA VAL A 97 -24.20 27.30 15.01
C VAL A 97 -23.35 26.33 14.20
N MET A 98 -23.81 25.09 14.01
CA MET A 98 -23.06 24.08 13.24
C MET A 98 -22.77 24.53 11.80
N ARG A 99 -23.70 25.22 11.13
CA ARG A 99 -23.44 25.81 9.81
C ARG A 99 -22.32 26.85 9.83
N ARG A 100 -22.24 27.68 10.87
CA ARG A 100 -21.16 28.67 11.01
C ARG A 100 -19.81 28.01 11.29
N LEU A 101 -19.80 26.94 12.08
CA LEU A 101 -18.61 26.14 12.35
C LEU A 101 -18.12 25.42 11.07
N ALA A 102 -19.03 24.81 10.31
CA ALA A 102 -18.69 24.19 9.02
C ALA A 102 -18.04 25.21 8.06
N ALA A 103 -18.63 26.40 7.92
CA ALA A 103 -18.04 27.46 7.10
C ALA A 103 -16.67 27.94 7.63
N ALA A 104 -16.41 27.87 8.94
CA ALA A 104 -15.11 28.19 9.50
C ALA A 104 -14.06 27.11 9.18
N VAL A 105 -14.45 25.83 9.23
CA VAL A 105 -13.61 24.70 8.81
C VAL A 105 -13.27 24.83 7.32
N GLU A 106 -14.24 25.10 6.45
CA GLU A 106 -13.99 25.31 5.01
C GLU A 106 -13.01 26.45 4.72
N ARG A 107 -13.01 27.52 5.53
CA ARG A 107 -12.03 28.61 5.37
C ARG A 107 -10.63 28.22 5.85
N ALA A 108 -10.55 27.42 6.91
CA ALA A 108 -9.27 26.98 7.48
C ALA A 108 -8.64 25.86 6.65
N TYR A 109 -9.47 24.97 6.11
CA TYR A 109 -9.14 23.83 5.30
C TYR A 109 -9.98 23.90 4.02
N PRO A 110 -9.63 24.80 3.08
CA PRO A 110 -10.34 24.85 1.81
C PRO A 110 -10.32 23.46 1.18
N PRO A 111 -11.45 22.97 0.63
CA PRO A 111 -11.43 21.71 -0.09
C PRO A 111 -10.26 21.79 -1.07
N GLY A 112 -9.40 20.76 -1.02
CA GLY A 112 -8.19 20.74 -1.81
C GLY A 112 -8.51 21.24 -3.22
N ARG A 113 -7.64 22.10 -3.76
CA ARG A 113 -7.68 22.53 -5.17
C ARG A 113 -8.21 21.33 -5.98
N PRO A 114 -9.25 21.49 -6.83
CA PRO A 114 -9.78 20.36 -7.59
C PRO A 114 -8.59 19.56 -8.09
N ALA A 115 -8.62 18.26 -7.80
CA ALA A 115 -7.52 17.34 -8.05
C ALA A 115 -6.78 17.80 -9.29
N VAL A 116 -5.44 17.94 -9.19
CA VAL A 116 -4.56 18.08 -10.35
C VAL A 116 -5.23 17.34 -11.50
N GLU A 117 -5.51 18.04 -12.61
CA GLU A 117 -6.30 17.51 -13.74
C GLU A 117 -6.05 16.01 -13.84
N PRO A 118 -7.12 15.17 -13.88
CA PRO A 118 -6.99 13.73 -13.76
C PRO A 118 -5.83 13.29 -14.64
N PRO A 119 -4.84 12.56 -14.06
CA PRO A 119 -3.56 12.34 -14.71
C PRO A 119 -3.82 11.85 -16.13
N ALA A 120 -3.15 12.48 -17.09
CA ALA A 120 -3.37 12.18 -18.50
C ALA A 120 -3.20 10.67 -18.73
N VAL A 121 -4.13 10.07 -19.46
CA VAL A 121 -4.06 8.66 -19.85
C VAL A 121 -3.19 8.55 -21.11
N GLN A 122 -2.37 7.51 -21.19
CA GLN A 122 -1.54 7.21 -22.34
C GLN A 122 -2.40 6.95 -23.59
N ALA A 123 -1.97 7.55 -24.70
CA ALA A 123 -2.45 7.26 -26.04
C ALA A 123 -1.27 6.71 -26.87
N PRO A 124 -0.85 5.45 -26.63
CA PRO A 124 0.35 4.89 -27.23
C PRO A 124 0.24 4.81 -28.76
N VAL A 125 1.33 5.15 -29.45
CA VAL A 125 1.44 4.97 -30.91
C VAL A 125 2.36 3.80 -31.18
N TYR A 126 1.79 2.71 -31.70
CA TYR A 126 2.50 1.47 -31.99
C TYR A 126 3.15 1.50 -33.38
N GLY A 127 4.42 1.10 -33.44
CA GLY A 127 5.18 0.88 -34.66
C GLY A 127 5.75 -0.54 -34.72
N PRO A 128 6.50 -0.90 -35.78
CA PRO A 128 7.11 -2.23 -35.89
C PRO A 128 8.14 -2.50 -34.79
N GLY A 129 7.75 -3.23 -33.73
CA GLY A 129 8.60 -3.61 -32.61
C GLY A 129 8.95 -2.46 -31.65
N THR A 130 8.18 -1.37 -31.70
CA THR A 130 8.41 -0.17 -30.87
C THR A 130 7.08 0.47 -30.46
N VAL A 131 7.07 1.15 -29.32
CA VAL A 131 5.95 1.98 -28.87
C VAL A 131 6.42 3.41 -28.59
N THR A 132 5.59 4.39 -28.96
CA THR A 132 5.81 5.79 -28.59
C THR A 132 4.84 6.19 -27.48
N LEU A 133 5.38 6.68 -26.37
CA LEU A 133 4.66 7.03 -25.14
C LEU A 133 4.91 8.49 -24.77
N GLN A 134 3.93 9.13 -24.14
CA GLN A 134 4.13 10.43 -23.51
C GLN A 134 4.75 10.22 -22.12
N THR A 135 5.65 11.10 -21.71
CA THR A 135 6.21 11.13 -20.35
C THR A 135 6.07 12.52 -19.74
N LEU A 136 6.07 12.59 -18.42
CA LEU A 136 5.97 13.84 -17.67
C LEU A 136 7.23 14.71 -17.77
N ASP A 137 8.39 14.08 -17.96
CA ASP A 137 9.71 14.69 -17.82
C ASP A 137 10.49 14.81 -19.13
N CYS A 138 10.26 13.90 -20.09
CA CYS A 138 11.02 13.84 -21.34
C CYS A 138 10.20 14.11 -22.60
N GLY A 139 8.90 14.41 -22.47
CA GLY A 139 8.02 14.53 -23.63
C GLY A 139 7.67 13.16 -24.23
N GLN A 140 7.52 13.07 -25.55
CA GLN A 140 7.31 11.80 -26.23
C GLN A 140 8.63 11.02 -26.35
N ILE A 141 8.60 9.74 -26.01
CA ILE A 141 9.72 8.81 -26.19
C ILE A 141 9.28 7.64 -27.05
N THR A 142 10.20 7.10 -27.86
CA THR A 142 9.98 5.85 -28.60
C THR A 142 10.96 4.81 -28.08
N ILE A 143 10.44 3.64 -27.68
CA ILE A 143 11.23 2.55 -27.10
C ILE A 143 10.92 1.22 -27.78
N PRO A 144 11.83 0.22 -27.73
CA PRO A 144 11.53 -1.14 -28.18
C PRO A 144 10.35 -1.71 -27.39
N GLU A 145 9.40 -2.34 -28.06
CA GLU A 145 8.28 -3.02 -27.42
C GLU A 145 8.34 -4.53 -27.72
N PRO A 146 8.52 -5.38 -26.71
CA PRO A 146 8.52 -6.82 -26.89
C PRO A 146 7.15 -7.35 -27.32
N SER A 147 7.13 -8.40 -28.15
CA SER A 147 5.88 -9.00 -28.65
C SER A 147 5.01 -9.67 -27.58
N TRP A 148 5.54 -9.86 -26.37
CA TRP A 148 4.80 -10.40 -25.22
C TRP A 148 4.15 -9.31 -24.36
N CYS A 149 4.48 -8.02 -24.61
CA CYS A 149 3.88 -6.91 -23.88
C CYS A 149 2.39 -6.79 -24.23
N LEU A 150 1.56 -6.54 -23.23
CA LEU A 150 0.12 -6.32 -23.42
C LEU A 150 -0.21 -4.92 -23.99
N GLY A 151 0.79 -4.04 -24.09
CA GLY A 151 0.67 -2.65 -24.49
C GLY A 151 0.40 -1.71 -23.32
N HIS A 152 0.42 -0.41 -23.61
CA HIS A 152 0.37 0.68 -22.63
C HIS A 152 -0.94 1.47 -22.68
N GLY A 153 -1.98 0.92 -23.30
CA GLY A 153 -3.27 1.60 -23.46
C GLY A 153 -4.03 1.66 -22.14
N GLY A 154 -4.43 2.87 -21.72
CA GLY A 154 -5.15 3.06 -20.46
C GLY A 154 -4.25 3.29 -19.24
N GLU A 155 -2.93 3.14 -19.39
CA GLU A 155 -1.98 3.53 -18.35
C GLU A 155 -1.95 5.05 -18.16
N LEU A 156 -1.51 5.52 -16.99
CA LEU A 156 -1.30 6.94 -16.77
C LEU A 156 0.03 7.40 -17.39
N VAL A 157 0.07 8.66 -17.82
CA VAL A 157 1.32 9.32 -18.23
C VAL A 157 2.22 9.49 -17.01
N GLY A 158 3.27 8.67 -16.94
CA GLY A 158 4.25 8.66 -15.86
C GLY A 158 5.61 9.24 -16.27
N TYR A 159 6.63 8.99 -15.44
CA TYR A 159 8.01 9.35 -15.75
C TYR A 159 8.64 8.35 -16.72
N ARG A 160 9.62 8.81 -17.49
CA ARG A 160 10.40 7.96 -18.39
C ARG A 160 11.01 6.73 -17.68
N ALA A 161 11.52 6.91 -16.47
CA ALA A 161 12.20 5.86 -15.72
C ALA A 161 11.25 4.76 -15.21
N ASP A 162 9.95 5.03 -15.17
CA ASP A 162 8.93 4.11 -14.64
C ASP A 162 8.29 3.26 -15.76
N VAL A 163 8.69 3.47 -17.02
CA VAL A 163 8.13 2.74 -18.16
C VAL A 163 8.55 1.27 -18.10
N THR A 164 7.55 0.40 -17.98
CA THR A 164 7.73 -1.04 -17.79
C THR A 164 6.84 -1.82 -18.77
N HIS A 165 7.43 -2.72 -19.54
CA HIS A 165 6.66 -3.67 -20.34
C HIS A 165 6.18 -4.81 -19.46
N SER A 166 4.87 -5.02 -19.42
CA SER A 166 4.25 -6.13 -18.67
C SER A 166 3.63 -7.15 -19.61
N GLY A 167 3.95 -8.43 -19.36
CA GLY A 167 3.34 -9.56 -20.04
C GLY A 167 2.04 -10.01 -19.38
N ARG A 168 1.37 -11.00 -20.00
CA ARG A 168 0.19 -11.63 -19.42
C ARG A 168 0.53 -12.33 -18.10
N PRO A 169 -0.22 -12.09 -17.01
CA PRO A 169 -0.02 -12.81 -15.77
C PRO A 169 -0.46 -14.27 -15.89
N VAL A 170 0.23 -15.13 -15.14
CA VAL A 170 -0.15 -16.52 -14.87
C VAL A 170 -0.23 -16.70 -13.36
N ALA A 171 -1.24 -17.41 -12.88
CA ALA A 171 -1.46 -17.63 -11.45
C ALA A 171 -1.70 -19.11 -11.17
N ALA A 172 -1.39 -19.55 -9.95
CA ALA A 172 -1.94 -20.78 -9.40
C ALA A 172 -3.31 -20.48 -8.78
N GLU A 173 -4.25 -21.41 -8.93
CA GLU A 173 -5.63 -21.23 -8.45
C GLU A 173 -6.01 -22.38 -7.51
N ALA A 174 -6.63 -22.04 -6.37
CA ALA A 174 -7.25 -22.99 -5.46
C ALA A 174 -8.64 -22.49 -5.07
N GLY A 175 -9.68 -23.03 -5.72
CA GLY A 175 -11.04 -22.51 -5.57
C GLY A 175 -11.16 -21.13 -6.23
N SER A 176 -11.46 -20.10 -5.45
CA SER A 176 -11.56 -18.70 -5.91
C SER A 176 -10.35 -17.84 -5.50
N VAL A 177 -9.29 -18.45 -5.00
CA VAL A 177 -8.08 -17.75 -4.53
C VAL A 177 -6.97 -17.96 -5.55
N GLU A 178 -6.48 -16.86 -6.12
CA GLU A 178 -5.26 -16.81 -6.91
C GLU A 178 -4.05 -16.63 -5.99
N PHE A 179 -2.96 -17.32 -6.29
CA PHE A 179 -1.69 -17.18 -5.58
C PHE A 179 -0.51 -17.45 -6.53
N LEU A 180 0.69 -17.00 -6.15
CA LEU A 180 1.89 -17.07 -6.99
C LEU A 180 1.67 -16.45 -8.38
N VAL A 181 1.03 -15.28 -8.43
CA VAL A 181 0.83 -14.53 -9.67
C VAL A 181 2.20 -14.10 -10.19
N ALA A 182 2.52 -14.53 -11.41
CA ALA A 182 3.79 -14.26 -12.08
C ALA A 182 3.56 -13.67 -13.47
N ARG A 183 4.41 -12.74 -13.90
CA ARG A 183 4.39 -12.16 -15.25
C ARG A 183 5.78 -11.81 -15.71
N MET A 184 5.99 -11.83 -17.02
CA MET A 184 7.19 -11.20 -17.59
C MET A 184 7.12 -9.69 -17.38
N SER A 185 8.23 -9.11 -16.93
CA SER A 185 8.40 -7.67 -16.76
C SER A 185 9.71 -7.23 -17.39
N TRP A 186 9.74 -6.01 -17.93
CA TRP A 186 10.98 -5.41 -18.39
C TRP A 186 10.90 -3.88 -18.34
N ALA A 187 11.74 -3.25 -17.54
CA ALA A 187 11.86 -1.79 -17.43
C ALA A 187 13.17 -1.30 -18.08
N PRO A 188 13.21 -1.13 -19.42
CA PRO A 188 14.45 -0.81 -20.16
C PRO A 188 15.07 0.53 -19.80
N LEU A 189 14.31 1.42 -19.16
CA LEU A 189 14.71 2.78 -18.81
C LEU A 189 14.80 3.01 -17.29
N ALA A 190 14.66 1.95 -16.48
CA ALA A 190 14.76 2.07 -15.03
C ALA A 190 16.14 2.56 -14.60
N GLU A 191 16.19 3.61 -13.78
CA GLU A 191 17.44 4.22 -13.33
C GLU A 191 17.96 3.63 -12.02
N ARG A 192 17.05 3.31 -11.09
CA ARG A 192 17.40 2.84 -9.73
C ARG A 192 17.80 1.36 -9.72
N GLN A 193 17.08 0.55 -10.46
CA GLN A 193 17.33 -0.87 -10.62
C GLN A 193 17.23 -1.20 -12.11
N PRO A 194 18.31 -0.94 -12.88
CA PRO A 194 18.29 -1.17 -14.32
C PRO A 194 18.01 -2.64 -14.65
N GLU A 195 17.08 -2.88 -15.56
CA GLU A 195 16.75 -4.22 -16.06
C GLU A 195 17.31 -4.37 -17.49
N PRO A 196 18.56 -4.86 -17.66
CA PRO A 196 19.16 -4.99 -19.00
C PRO A 196 18.47 -6.07 -19.85
N LEU A 197 17.75 -6.99 -19.21
CA LEU A 197 17.01 -8.09 -19.82
C LEU A 197 15.66 -8.24 -19.12
N PRO A 198 14.63 -8.80 -19.79
CA PRO A 198 13.37 -9.15 -19.15
C PRO A 198 13.56 -10.10 -17.97
N VAL A 199 12.79 -9.85 -16.92
CA VAL A 199 12.71 -10.64 -15.69
C VAL A 199 11.28 -11.18 -15.52
N VAL A 200 11.07 -11.97 -14.48
CA VAL A 200 9.74 -12.37 -14.03
C VAL A 200 9.46 -11.72 -12.69
N ASP A 201 8.41 -10.92 -12.68
CA ASP A 201 7.79 -10.35 -11.48
C ASP A 201 6.85 -11.41 -10.91
N VAL A 202 7.10 -11.84 -9.67
CA VAL A 202 6.25 -12.78 -8.92
C VAL A 202 5.79 -12.08 -7.65
N GLU A 203 4.49 -12.00 -7.45
CA GLU A 203 3.91 -11.28 -6.32
C GLU A 203 4.45 -11.80 -4.98
N GLY A 204 5.03 -10.89 -4.18
CA GLY A 204 5.65 -11.21 -2.89
C GLY A 204 7.10 -11.70 -2.97
N PHE A 205 7.73 -11.71 -4.15
CA PHE A 205 9.13 -12.11 -4.31
C PHE A 205 9.96 -11.04 -5.04
N PRO A 206 11.29 -11.03 -4.85
CA PRO A 206 12.19 -10.26 -5.72
C PRO A 206 12.07 -10.69 -7.19
N SER A 207 12.30 -9.77 -8.13
CA SER A 207 12.34 -10.08 -9.56
C SER A 207 13.33 -11.20 -9.87
N MET A 208 12.90 -12.16 -10.69
CA MET A 208 13.64 -13.39 -10.96
C MET A 208 14.08 -13.49 -12.41
N ASP A 209 15.25 -14.06 -12.64
CA ASP A 209 15.61 -14.58 -13.96
C ASP A 209 14.96 -15.95 -14.23
N SER A 210 15.22 -16.50 -15.42
CA SER A 210 14.64 -17.80 -15.80
C SER A 210 15.14 -18.99 -14.97
N ALA A 211 16.35 -18.93 -14.39
CA ALA A 211 16.89 -20.00 -13.56
C ALA A 211 16.23 -19.99 -12.18
N GLN A 212 16.17 -18.80 -11.56
CA GLN A 212 15.50 -18.58 -10.27
C GLN A 212 14.01 -18.94 -10.33
N LEU A 213 13.30 -18.58 -11.41
CA LEU A 213 11.90 -18.98 -11.58
C LEU A 213 11.73 -20.50 -11.67
N ARG A 214 12.67 -21.22 -12.32
CA ARG A 214 12.62 -22.69 -12.37
C ARG A 214 12.87 -23.31 -10.99
N GLU A 215 13.75 -22.72 -10.20
CA GLU A 215 14.00 -23.15 -8.82
C GLU A 215 12.74 -22.94 -7.96
N LEU A 216 12.13 -21.75 -8.01
CA LEU A 216 10.86 -21.47 -7.33
C LEU A 216 9.76 -22.46 -7.75
N ALA A 217 9.62 -22.73 -9.05
CA ALA A 217 8.64 -23.68 -9.56
C ALA A 217 8.90 -25.11 -9.04
N ALA A 218 10.16 -25.53 -8.96
CA ALA A 218 10.53 -26.84 -8.41
C ALA A 218 10.21 -26.93 -6.91
N GLU A 219 10.50 -25.87 -6.15
CA GLU A 219 10.17 -25.80 -4.72
C GLU A 219 8.66 -25.84 -4.48
N ALA A 220 7.88 -25.09 -5.26
CA ALA A 220 6.43 -25.10 -5.22
C ALA A 220 5.87 -26.51 -5.50
N ALA A 221 6.41 -27.22 -6.51
CA ALA A 221 6.04 -28.60 -6.81
C ALA A 221 6.37 -29.56 -5.66
N LEU A 222 7.54 -29.42 -5.03
CA LEU A 222 7.92 -30.21 -3.85
C LEU A 222 6.98 -29.93 -2.66
N HIS A 223 6.59 -28.67 -2.46
CA HIS A 223 5.63 -28.30 -1.42
C HIS A 223 4.25 -28.90 -1.67
N ALA A 224 3.74 -28.83 -2.91
CA ALA A 224 2.49 -29.49 -3.29
C ALA A 224 2.53 -31.01 -3.01
N GLY A 225 3.66 -31.66 -3.28
CA GLY A 225 3.88 -33.06 -2.93
C GLY A 225 3.83 -33.33 -1.42
N ARG A 226 4.34 -32.40 -0.59
CA ARG A 226 4.22 -32.49 0.88
C ARG A 226 2.77 -32.35 1.35
N LEU A 227 2.02 -31.39 0.81
CA LEU A 227 0.59 -31.22 1.11
C LEU A 227 -0.22 -32.47 0.75
N TYR A 228 0.07 -33.10 -0.39
CA TYR A 228 -0.58 -34.35 -0.78
C TYR A 228 -0.29 -35.48 0.22
N ARG A 229 0.96 -35.62 0.69
CA ARG A 229 1.29 -36.61 1.73
C ARG A 229 0.55 -36.33 3.04
N LEU A 230 0.51 -35.07 3.49
CA LEU A 230 -0.21 -34.66 4.68
C LEU A 230 -1.71 -34.96 4.57
N SER A 231 -2.31 -34.73 3.40
CA SER A 231 -3.71 -35.09 3.13
C SER A 231 -3.96 -36.59 3.33
N ASN A 232 -3.06 -37.44 2.82
CA ASN A 232 -3.17 -38.89 2.99
C ASN A 232 -2.95 -39.35 4.44
N GLU A 233 -2.15 -38.62 5.22
CA GLU A 233 -1.99 -38.87 6.65
C GLU A 233 -3.25 -38.49 7.43
N LEU A 234 -3.83 -37.31 7.12
CA LEU A 234 -5.08 -36.85 7.69
C LEU A 234 -6.24 -37.84 7.43
N ASP A 235 -6.36 -38.34 6.20
CA ASP A 235 -7.38 -39.34 5.85
C ASP A 235 -7.20 -40.65 6.62
N ARG A 236 -5.96 -41.09 6.83
CA ARG A 236 -5.66 -42.29 7.62
C ARG A 236 -6.03 -42.10 9.09
N ALA A 237 -5.70 -40.94 9.68
CA ALA A 237 -6.06 -40.63 11.05
C ALA A 237 -7.59 -40.62 11.26
N ARG A 238 -8.33 -39.96 10.37
CA ARG A 238 -9.80 -39.90 10.43
C ARG A 238 -10.47 -41.27 10.36
N ARG A 239 -9.91 -42.21 9.58
CA ARG A 239 -10.44 -43.58 9.48
C ARG A 239 -10.12 -44.44 10.71
N ALA A 240 -9.07 -44.12 11.47
CA ALA A 240 -8.73 -44.85 12.68
C ALA A 240 -9.61 -44.45 13.88
N GLU A 241 -10.23 -43.26 13.84
CA GLU A 241 -11.13 -42.76 14.87
C GLU A 241 -12.61 -43.10 14.63
N ALA A 242 -12.97 -43.59 13.44
CA ALA A 242 -14.32 -43.97 13.05
C ALA A 242 -14.58 -45.47 13.25
#